data_AF-A0A120HRZ7-F1
#
_entry.id   AF-A0A120HRZ7-F1
#
_cell.length_a   1.000
_cell.length_b   1.000
_cell.length_c   1.000
_cell.angle_alpha   90.00
_cell.angle_beta   90.00
_cell.angle_gamma   90.00
#
_symmetry.space_group_name_H-M   'P 1'
#
loop_
_entity.id
_entity.type
_entity.pdbx_description
1 polymer ?
#
loop_
_entity_poly.entity_id
_entity_poly.type
_entity_poly.pdbx_seq_one_letter_code
_entity_poly.pdbx_strand_id
1 'polypeptide(L)' 'MIIKYVLALLVPLLLAAVISRVALNIWVGAIVTLGIMMAVFDGPKQPLPVILLGVASGFAGTYIGYRWLKGISLTE' A
#
# COMPACT_ATOMS: atom_id res chain seq x y z
N MET A 1 -16.15 -7.35 12.33
CA MET A 1 -15.44 -6.07 12.61
C MET A 1 -13.92 -6.23 12.53
N ILE A 2 -13.31 -7.10 13.33
CA ILE A 2 -11.84 -7.27 13.40
C ILE A 2 -11.21 -7.58 12.03
N ILE A 3 -11.82 -8.46 11.24
CA ILE A 3 -11.32 -8.83 9.89
C ILE A 3 -11.15 -7.61 8.99
N LYS A 4 -12.05 -6.61 9.05
CA LYS A 4 -11.94 -5.40 8.23
C LYS A 4 -10.71 -4.57 8.59
N TYR A 5 -10.38 -4.48 9.88
CA TYR A 5 -9.18 -3.78 10.34
C TYR A 5 -7.91 -4.54 9.99
N VAL A 6 -7.92 -5.88 10.09
CA VAL A 6 -6.79 -6.72 9.69
C VAL A 6 -6.53 -6.59 8.19
N LEU A 7 -7.57 -6.63 7.36
CA LEU A 7 -7.44 -6.46 5.91
C LEU A 7 -6.98 -5.04 5.56
N ALA A 8 -7.54 -4.02 6.19
CA ALA A 8 -7.08 -2.64 6.01
C ALA A 8 -5.64 -2.43 6.48
N LEU A 9 -5.12 -3.25 7.41
CA LEU A 9 -3.72 -3.15 7.80
C LEU A 9 -2.79 -3.89 6.83
N LEU A 10 -3.13 -5.13 6.46
CA LEU A 10 -2.20 -6.00 5.75
C LEU A 10 -2.23 -5.79 4.25
N VAL A 11 -3.42 -5.60 3.67
CA VAL A 11 -3.58 -5.58 2.21
C VAL A 11 -2.92 -4.35 1.58
N PRO A 12 -3.15 -3.11 2.06
CA PRO A 12 -2.49 -1.95 1.47
C PRO A 12 -0.98 -1.97 1.71
N LEU A 13 -0.52 -2.48 2.86
CA LEU A 13 0.88 -2.59 3.20
C LEU A 13 1.62 -3.51 2.23
N LEU A 14 1.08 -4.70 1.99
CA LEU A 14 1.68 -5.67 1.07
C LEU A 14 1.61 -5.20 -0.37
N LEU A 15 0.45 -4.68 -0.82
CA LEU A 15 0.29 -4.14 -2.16
C LEU A 15 1.27 -3.00 -2.42
N ALA A 16 1.33 -2.02 -1.53
CA ALA A 16 2.23 -0.90 -1.68
C ALA A 16 3.70 -1.32 -1.68
N ALA A 17 4.10 -2.23 -0.78
CA ALA A 17 5.47 -2.71 -0.73
C ALA A 17 5.88 -3.43 -2.02
N VAL A 18 5.02 -4.29 -2.55
CA VAL A 18 5.29 -5.05 -3.78
C VAL A 18 5.26 -4.15 -5.00
N ILE A 19 4.23 -3.32 -5.15
CA ILE A 19 4.07 -2.44 -6.33
C ILE A 19 5.17 -1.39 -6.34
N SER A 20 5.47 -0.73 -5.22
CA SER A 20 6.58 0.24 -5.16
C SER A 20 7.91 -0.41 -5.53
N ARG A 21 8.14 -1.67 -5.16
CA ARG A 21 9.33 -2.42 -5.57
C ARG A 21 9.33 -2.73 -7.07
N VAL A 22 8.23 -3.22 -7.62
CA VAL A 22 8.15 -3.61 -9.05
C VAL A 22 8.20 -2.40 -9.96
N ALA A 23 7.53 -1.31 -9.59
CA ALA A 23 7.48 -0.08 -10.37
C ALA A 23 8.78 0.75 -10.27
N LEU A 24 9.72 0.37 -9.37
CA LEU A 24 10.92 1.15 -9.02
C LEU A 24 10.61 2.63 -8.66
N ASN A 25 9.35 2.94 -8.34
CA ASN A 25 8.86 4.29 -8.12
C ASN A 25 7.86 4.30 -6.97
N ILE A 26 8.22 5.07 -5.95
CA ILE A 26 7.46 5.21 -4.70
C ILE A 26 6.05 5.77 -4.94
N TRP A 27 5.93 6.74 -5.85
CA TRP A 27 4.67 7.43 -6.14
C TRP A 27 3.69 6.54 -6.91
N VAL A 28 4.21 5.76 -7.86
CA VAL A 28 3.39 4.81 -8.64
C VAL A 28 2.80 3.74 -7.71
N GLY A 29 3.61 3.18 -6.80
CA GLY A 29 3.11 2.20 -5.84
C GLY A 29 2.04 2.75 -4.89
N ALA A 30 2.20 3.98 -4.40
CA ALA A 30 1.20 4.62 -3.56
C ALA A 30 -0.12 4.88 -4.30
N ILE A 31 -0.07 5.48 -5.50
CA ILE A 31 -1.26 5.82 -6.29
C ILE A 31 -2.02 4.56 -6.69
N VAL A 32 -1.33 3.54 -7.19
CA VAL A 32 -1.97 2.28 -7.60
C VAL A 32 -2.59 1.57 -6.40
N THR A 33 -1.91 1.54 -5.25
CA THR A 33 -2.46 0.94 -4.03
C THR A 33 -3.75 1.64 -3.59
N LEU A 34 -3.76 2.98 -3.59
CA LEU A 34 -4.96 3.75 -3.27
C LEU A 34 -6.09 3.50 -4.28
N GLY A 35 -5.77 3.42 -5.57
CA GLY A 35 -6.73 3.08 -6.62
C GLY A 35 -7.36 1.70 -6.42
N ILE A 36 -6.55 0.69 -6.09
CA ILE A 36 -7.01 -0.67 -5.78
C ILE A 36 -7.88 -0.66 -4.51
N MET A 37 -7.50 0.10 -3.48
CA MET A 37 -8.33 0.23 -2.26
C MET A 37 -9.70 0.83 -2.56
N MET A 38 -9.75 1.83 -3.44
CA MET A 38 -11.03 2.46 -3.82
C MET A 38 -11.90 1.53 -4.67
N ALA A 39 -11.30 0.86 -5.67
CA ALA A 39 -12.03 0.05 -6.65
C ALA A 39 -12.41 -1.35 -6.13
N VAL A 40 -11.51 -2.02 -5.40
CA VAL A 40 -11.66 -3.43 -5.02
C VAL A 40 -12.27 -3.59 -3.63
N PHE A 41 -12.00 -2.66 -2.72
CA PHE A 41 -12.42 -2.76 -1.32
C PHE A 41 -13.60 -1.85 -0.96
N ASP A 42 -14.25 -1.27 -1.98
CA ASP A 42 -15.35 -0.31 -1.80
C ASP A 42 -14.92 0.81 -0.83
N GLY A 43 -13.69 1.31 -0.99
CA GLY A 43 -13.03 2.26 -0.09
C GLY A 43 -13.93 3.40 0.42
N PRO A 44 -14.73 4.08 -0.43
CA PRO A 44 -15.62 5.16 -0.01
C PRO A 44 -16.77 4.74 0.92
N LYS A 45 -17.14 3.45 0.95
CA LYS A 45 -18.23 2.92 1.79
C LYS A 45 -17.74 2.37 3.12
N GLN A 46 -16.42 2.35 3.35
CA GLN A 46 -15.85 1.84 4.59
C GLN A 46 -15.90 2.89 5.71
N PRO A 47 -15.91 2.45 6.98
CA PRO A 47 -15.82 3.36 8.12
C PRO A 47 -14.53 4.18 8.08
N LEU A 48 -14.59 5.45 8.47
CA LEU A 48 -13.43 6.35 8.47
C LEU A 48 -12.18 5.76 9.15
N PRO A 49 -12.26 5.07 10.31
CA PRO A 49 -11.09 4.45 10.93
C PRO A 49 -10.42 3.39 10.05
N VAL A 50 -11.20 2.62 9.28
CA VAL A 50 -10.69 1.58 8.38
C VAL A 50 -9.98 2.21 7.19
N ILE A 51 -10.52 3.31 6.66
CA ILE A 51 -9.90 4.06 5.56
C ILE A 51 -8.57 4.65 6.02
N LEU A 52 -8.53 5.32 7.17
CA LEU A 52 -7.30 5.92 7.71
C LEU A 52 -6.22 4.88 7.98
N LEU A 53 -6.62 3.74 8.55
CA LEU A 53 -5.71 2.62 8.80
C LEU A 53 -5.16 2.05 7.49
N GLY A 54 -6.00 1.96 6.46
CA GLY A 54 -5.60 1.53 5.12
C GLY A 54 -4.64 2.48 4.42
N VAL A 55 -4.87 3.79 4.53
CA VAL A 55 -3.98 4.81 3.97
C VAL A 55 -2.62 4.80 4.69
N ALA A 56 -2.62 4.78 6.03
CA ALA A 56 -1.39 4.71 6.83
C ALA A 56 -0.60 3.43 6.52
N SER A 57 -1.29 2.29 6.42
CA SER A 57 -0.75 1.00 5.99
C SER A 57 -0.11 1.08 4.61
N GLY A 58 -0.79 1.68 3.63
CA GLY A 58 -0.29 1.84 2.27
C GLY A 58 0.98 2.71 2.21
N PHE A 59 1.04 3.79 2.99
CA PHE A 59 2.26 4.60 3.10
C PHE A 59 3.41 3.83 3.77
N ALA A 60 3.13 3.08 4.83
CA ALA A 60 4.14 2.23 5.48
C ALA A 60 4.68 1.16 4.51
N GLY A 61 3.79 0.48 3.76
CA GLY A 61 4.17 -0.48 2.74
C GLY A 61 5.01 0.15 1.63
N THR A 62 4.60 1.33 1.14
CA THR A 62 5.34 2.11 0.14
C THR A 62 6.78 2.40 0.61
N TYR A 63 6.94 2.83 1.87
CA TYR A 63 8.24 3.07 2.46
C TYR A 63 9.09 1.80 2.61
N ILE A 64 8.48 0.67 3.02
CA ILE A 64 9.15 -0.64 3.08
C ILE A 64 9.62 -1.07 1.69
N GLY A 65 8.77 -0.96 0.68
CA GLY A 65 9.11 -1.25 -0.71
C GLY A 65 10.27 -0.39 -1.21
N TYR A 66 10.28 0.90 -0.88
CA TYR A 66 11.39 1.80 -1.20
C TYR A 66 12.70 1.44 -0.48
N ARG A 67 12.63 1.03 0.79
CA ARG A 67 13.81 0.55 1.53
C ARG A 67 14.36 -0.74 0.94
N TRP A 68 13.51 -1.63 0.43
CA TRP A 68 13.95 -2.81 -0.33
C TRP A 68 14.66 -2.44 -1.63
N LEU A 69 14.27 -1.35 -2.30
CA LEU A 69 14.95 -0.85 -3.49
C LEU A 69 16.36 -0.33 -3.20
N LYS A 70 16.60 0.28 -2.03
CA LYS A 70 17.92 0.81 -1.65
C LYS A 70 19.04 -0.24 -1.57
N GLY A 71 18.71 -1.53 -1.60
CA GLY A 71 19.70 -2.62 -1.66
C GLY A 71 19.99 -3.15 -3.07
N ILE A 72 19.27 -2.68 -4.09
CA ILE A 72 19.37 -3.18 -5.46
C ILE A 72 20.13 -2.12 -6.28
N SER A 73 21.41 -2.39 -6.56
CA SER A 73 22.18 -1.64 -7.57
C SER A 73 21.50 -1.85 -8.92
N LEU A 74 20.88 -0.79 -9.46
CA LEU A 74 20.39 -0.78 -10.85
C LEU A 74 21.51 -0.47 -11.87
N THR A 75 22.76 -0.44 -11.42
CA THR A 75 23.95 -0.30 -12.27
C THR A 75 24.67 -1.65 -12.34
N GLU A 76 24.64 -2.25 -13.53
CA GLU A 76 25.80 -2.98 -14.07
C GLU A 76 26.85 -1.97 -14.54
#